data_AF-A0A1C3HBB6-F1
#
_entry.id   AF-A0A1C3HBB6-F1
#
_cell.length_a   1.000
_cell.length_b   1.000
_cell.length_c   1.000
_cell.angle_alpha   90.00
_cell.angle_beta   90.00
_cell.angle_gamma   90.00
#
_symmetry.space_group_name_H-M   'P 1'
#
loop_
_entity.id
_entity.type
_entity.pdbx_description
1 polymer ?
#
loop_
_entity_poly.entity_id
_entity_poly.type
_entity_poly.pdbx_seq_one_letter_code
_entity_poly.pdbx_strand_id
1 'polypeptide(L)'
;MDGVSNNATKKLLGFDYQKLLALESCLNAKENETIWIECYGDIAHADKSTEVKHHLTRGYLNDAHIDFWKTLYNLVSEYKILYNFNRFELLTTSEIDSSSIFFNWNNISKESKLEKIIAVKSNKTISKYYDFVLNHDHSELLSILEKFTITGSQPSIDEKYEELKSHASFLTIPDLHVDSFMHKMLGYISMKAIDNMDRWHIERNDFKREMEGFAKVFIDKDYPFPLVAKRDVNRSNVSNFHFIDELKKIDLDDTIVNNAIVDFLRAERSTLKILKLHTSMADNLEDFDDTLSEDLSLVKLKHSTIISREKQKELEIISTSKKLYSECLLLNNKKILGIQEIAGYYQKGRIHSIVDRKEFSWLFSENKK
;
A
#
# COMPACT_ATOMS: atom_id res chain seq x y z
N MET A 1 10.56 -35.53 17.61
CA MET A 1 11.03 -36.16 16.36
C MET A 1 12.48 -35.74 16.16
N ASP A 2 13.41 -36.35 16.89
CA ASP A 2 14.83 -36.08 16.72
C ASP A 2 15.43 -37.06 15.71
N GLY A 3 16.23 -36.53 14.78
CA GLY A 3 17.27 -37.29 14.10
C GLY A 3 16.87 -38.14 12.89
N VAL A 4 15.89 -37.75 12.08
CA VAL A 4 15.78 -38.33 10.73
C VAL A 4 16.89 -37.72 9.87
N SER A 5 17.82 -38.54 9.35
CA SER A 5 18.99 -38.09 8.56
C SER A 5 18.64 -37.26 7.31
N ASN A 6 17.41 -37.42 6.80
CA ASN A 6 16.88 -36.67 5.66
C ASN A 6 16.13 -35.40 6.06
N ASN A 7 16.11 -35.01 7.34
CA ASN A 7 15.46 -33.78 7.78
C ASN A 7 16.29 -32.57 7.33
N ALA A 8 15.90 -31.98 6.20
CA ALA A 8 16.51 -30.79 5.62
C ALA A 8 15.87 -29.47 6.09
N THR A 9 14.86 -29.52 6.98
CA THR A 9 14.09 -28.33 7.39
C THR A 9 15.00 -27.21 7.91
N LYS A 10 16.01 -27.53 8.72
CA LYS A 10 16.96 -26.53 9.24
C LYS A 10 17.76 -25.81 8.16
N LYS A 11 18.09 -26.51 7.06
CA LYS A 11 18.80 -25.90 5.92
C LYS A 11 17.86 -24.98 5.14
N LEU A 12 16.61 -25.42 4.93
CA LEU A 12 15.58 -24.62 4.28
C LEU A 12 15.28 -23.33 5.05
N LEU A 13 15.30 -23.36 6.39
CA LEU A 13 15.12 -22.17 7.21
C LEU A 13 16.21 -21.11 6.96
N GLY A 14 17.45 -21.50 6.64
CA GLY A 14 18.49 -20.54 6.26
C GLY A 14 18.13 -19.78 4.98
N PHE A 15 17.63 -20.50 3.98
CA PHE A 15 17.13 -19.91 2.73
C PHE A 15 15.86 -19.09 2.95
N ASP A 16 14.95 -19.52 3.83
CA ASP A 16 13.77 -18.74 4.19
C ASP A 16 14.15 -17.42 4.88
N TYR A 17 15.16 -17.43 5.76
CA TYR A 17 15.69 -16.21 6.38
C TYR A 17 16.27 -15.23 5.34
N GLN A 18 17.03 -15.73 4.36
CA GLN A 18 17.53 -14.91 3.25
C GLN A 18 16.36 -14.30 2.45
N LYS A 19 15.28 -15.04 2.20
CA LYS A 19 14.09 -14.50 1.52
C LYS A 19 13.38 -13.40 2.32
N LEU A 20 13.36 -13.47 3.66
CA LEU A 20 12.85 -12.38 4.51
C LEU A 20 13.70 -11.11 4.37
N LEU A 21 15.03 -11.26 4.37
CA LEU A 21 15.94 -10.12 4.15
C LEU A 21 15.86 -9.58 2.71
N ALA A 22 15.59 -10.44 1.73
CA ALA A 22 15.35 -10.01 0.36
C ALA A 22 14.04 -9.23 0.24
N LEU A 23 12.99 -9.66 0.94
CA LEU A 23 11.74 -8.92 1.07
C LEU A 23 11.97 -7.54 1.70
N GLU A 24 12.69 -7.49 2.82
CA GLU A 24 13.08 -6.23 3.46
C GLU A 24 13.83 -5.29 2.49
N SER A 25 14.79 -5.85 1.74
CA SER A 25 15.57 -5.09 0.74
C SER A 25 14.65 -4.56 -0.36
N CYS A 26 13.70 -5.35 -0.86
CA CYS A 26 12.73 -4.91 -1.86
C CYS A 26 11.80 -3.82 -1.33
N LEU A 27 11.39 -3.89 -0.06
CA LEU A 27 10.51 -2.89 0.55
C LEU A 27 11.22 -1.53 0.74
N ASN A 28 12.51 -1.56 1.05
CA ASN A 28 13.32 -0.37 1.34
C ASN A 28 14.09 0.19 0.13
N ALA A 29 14.21 -0.57 -0.96
CA ALA A 29 14.92 -0.15 -2.16
C ALA A 29 14.26 1.05 -2.84
N LYS A 30 15.09 1.88 -3.47
CA LYS A 30 14.67 3.06 -4.24
C LYS A 30 14.18 2.67 -5.62
N GLU A 31 13.39 3.54 -6.25
CA GLU A 31 12.92 3.32 -7.62
C GLU A 31 14.09 3.05 -8.57
N ASN A 32 13.89 2.10 -9.48
CA ASN A 32 14.89 1.58 -10.43
C ASN A 32 16.05 0.78 -9.83
N GLU A 33 16.08 0.50 -8.53
CA GLU A 33 17.08 -0.42 -7.98
C GLU A 33 16.74 -1.89 -8.29
N THR A 34 17.79 -2.71 -8.42
CA THR A 34 17.68 -4.16 -8.60
C THR A 34 18.24 -4.86 -7.36
N ILE A 35 17.47 -5.79 -6.83
CA ILE A 35 17.87 -6.68 -5.74
C ILE A 35 18.27 -8.01 -6.36
N TRP A 36 19.50 -8.42 -6.16
CA TRP A 36 20.06 -9.70 -6.57
C TRP A 36 20.06 -10.65 -5.38
N ILE A 37 19.74 -11.92 -5.63
CA ILE A 37 19.69 -12.96 -4.61
C ILE A 37 20.55 -14.13 -5.14
N GLU A 38 21.48 -14.63 -4.32
CA GLU A 38 22.39 -15.74 -4.69
C GLU A 38 23.25 -15.52 -5.95
N CYS A 39 23.49 -14.25 -6.35
CA CYS A 39 24.26 -13.91 -7.56
C CYS A 39 25.58 -13.20 -7.26
N TYR A 40 25.59 -12.30 -6.26
CA TYR A 40 26.74 -11.46 -5.91
C TYR A 40 26.90 -11.44 -4.38
N GLY A 41 26.89 -12.62 -3.79
CA GLY A 41 26.56 -12.86 -2.37
C GLY A 41 25.11 -13.31 -2.22
N ASP A 42 24.70 -13.59 -0.98
CA ASP A 42 23.36 -14.06 -0.67
C ASP A 42 22.29 -13.02 -1.06
N ILE A 43 22.56 -11.74 -0.78
CA ILE A 43 21.72 -10.60 -1.20
C ILE A 43 22.62 -9.44 -1.62
N ALA A 44 22.36 -8.84 -2.78
CA ALA A 44 23.08 -7.64 -3.22
C ALA A 44 22.12 -6.62 -3.83
N HIS A 45 22.33 -5.35 -3.56
CA HIS A 45 21.56 -4.25 -4.16
C HIS A 45 22.37 -2.96 -4.08
N ALA A 46 22.07 -2.02 -4.97
CA ALA A 46 22.84 -0.78 -5.13
C ALA A 46 24.34 -1.09 -5.26
N ASP A 47 25.17 -0.66 -4.31
CA ASP A 47 26.62 -0.90 -4.25
C ASP A 47 27.04 -1.78 -3.06
N LYS A 48 26.08 -2.51 -2.46
CA LYS A 48 26.30 -3.42 -1.33
C LYS A 48 26.07 -4.88 -1.71
N SER A 49 27.01 -5.74 -1.32
CA SER A 49 26.90 -7.20 -1.32
C SER A 49 26.89 -7.72 0.13
N THR A 50 25.92 -8.56 0.46
CA THR A 50 25.69 -9.08 1.81
C THR A 50 25.72 -10.61 1.79
N GLU A 51 26.57 -11.16 2.64
CA GLU A 51 26.62 -12.59 2.98
C GLU A 51 25.85 -12.81 4.29
N VAL A 52 24.87 -13.72 4.29
CA VAL A 52 23.97 -13.96 5.41
C VAL A 52 24.36 -15.24 6.15
N LYS A 53 24.37 -15.18 7.48
CA LYS A 53 24.65 -16.32 8.36
C LYS A 53 23.60 -16.42 9.46
N HIS A 54 22.63 -17.30 9.23
CA HIS A 54 21.54 -17.56 10.16
C HIS A 54 21.85 -18.77 11.06
N HIS A 55 21.73 -18.57 12.36
CA HIS A 55 21.86 -19.59 13.39
C HIS A 55 20.57 -19.76 14.18
N LEU A 56 20.14 -21.00 14.42
CA LEU A 56 18.95 -21.31 15.23
C LEU A 56 19.14 -20.97 16.71
N THR A 57 20.39 -20.96 17.18
CA THR A 57 20.75 -20.58 18.55
C THR A 57 21.72 -19.42 18.48
N ARG A 58 21.50 -18.38 19.29
CA ARG A 58 22.47 -17.28 19.40
C ARG A 58 23.80 -17.81 19.88
N GLY A 59 24.85 -17.40 19.17
CA GLY A 59 26.23 -17.72 19.47
C GLY A 59 27.09 -16.49 19.29
N TYR A 60 28.40 -16.65 19.46
CA TYR A 60 29.35 -15.54 19.37
C TYR A 60 30.29 -15.70 18.18
N LEU A 61 30.48 -14.61 17.45
CA LEU A 61 31.52 -14.50 16.44
C LEU A 61 32.87 -14.26 17.13
N ASN A 62 33.62 -15.35 17.35
CA ASN A 62 34.99 -15.32 17.89
C ASN A 62 36.06 -15.37 16.78
N ASP A 63 37.32 -15.13 17.12
CA ASP A 63 38.43 -15.01 16.16
C ASP A 63 38.54 -16.15 15.13
N ALA A 64 38.19 -17.37 15.52
CA ALA A 64 38.27 -18.55 14.66
C ALA A 64 36.89 -19.05 14.20
N HIS A 65 35.86 -18.19 14.24
CA HIS A 65 34.52 -18.54 13.80
C HIS A 65 34.49 -18.76 12.28
N ILE A 66 34.04 -19.95 11.87
CA ILE A 66 34.16 -20.41 10.49
C ILE A 66 33.44 -19.52 9.47
N ASP A 67 32.34 -18.90 9.88
CA ASP A 67 31.55 -18.04 9.01
C ASP A 67 32.34 -16.84 8.51
N PHE A 68 33.07 -16.14 9.38
CA PHE A 68 33.90 -15.01 8.98
C PHE A 68 34.96 -15.44 7.95
N TRP A 69 35.66 -16.53 8.24
CA TRP A 69 36.75 -17.01 7.37
C TRP A 69 36.26 -17.51 6.03
N LYS A 70 35.10 -18.18 5.98
CA LYS A 70 34.46 -18.56 4.71
C LYS A 70 33.99 -17.35 3.92
N THR A 71 33.38 -16.37 4.57
CA THR A 71 32.94 -15.13 3.92
C THR A 71 34.13 -14.38 3.32
N LEU A 72 35.20 -14.18 4.10
CA LEU A 72 36.40 -13.50 3.61
C LEU A 72 37.06 -14.29 2.46
N TYR A 73 37.15 -15.61 2.58
CA TYR A 73 37.62 -16.47 1.50
C TYR A 73 36.81 -16.28 0.22
N ASN A 74 35.47 -16.30 0.29
CA ASN A 74 34.61 -16.12 -0.87
C ASN A 74 34.85 -14.75 -1.53
N LEU A 75 34.84 -13.67 -0.74
CA LEU A 75 35.09 -12.31 -1.22
C LEU A 75 36.45 -12.19 -1.94
N VAL A 76 37.50 -12.80 -1.38
CA VAL A 76 38.84 -12.81 -1.97
C VAL A 76 38.87 -13.64 -3.25
N SER A 77 38.27 -14.84 -3.23
CA SER A 77 38.26 -15.73 -4.40
C SER A 77 37.48 -15.17 -5.59
N GLU A 78 36.47 -14.33 -5.33
CA GLU A 78 35.58 -13.73 -6.33
C GLU A 78 35.85 -12.24 -6.57
N TYR A 79 37.01 -11.72 -6.12
CA TYR A 79 37.36 -10.31 -6.19
C TYR A 79 37.09 -9.69 -7.57
N LYS A 80 37.44 -10.39 -8.66
CA LYS A 80 37.25 -9.92 -10.05
C LYS A 80 35.80 -9.68 -10.45
N ILE A 81 34.85 -10.32 -9.78
CA ILE A 81 33.41 -10.14 -10.02
C ILE A 81 32.89 -9.04 -9.07
N LEU A 82 33.37 -9.05 -7.83
CA LEU A 82 32.83 -8.23 -6.75
C LEU A 82 33.49 -6.84 -6.60
N TYR A 83 34.62 -6.56 -7.26
CA TYR A 83 35.41 -5.34 -7.04
C TYR A 83 34.63 -4.02 -7.20
N ASN A 84 33.57 -4.03 -8.03
CA ASN A 84 32.70 -2.88 -8.28
C ASN A 84 31.76 -2.53 -7.11
N PHE A 85 31.56 -3.45 -6.17
CA PHE A 85 30.80 -3.15 -4.95
C PHE A 85 31.65 -2.27 -4.03
N ASN A 86 31.01 -1.30 -3.37
CA ASN A 86 31.67 -0.39 -2.42
C ASN A 86 31.55 -0.88 -0.98
N ARG A 87 30.65 -1.82 -0.71
CA ARG A 87 30.44 -2.39 0.62
C ARG A 87 30.23 -3.89 0.54
N PHE A 88 30.98 -4.60 1.39
CA PHE A 88 30.74 -6.01 1.70
C PHE A 88 30.25 -6.12 3.13
N GLU A 89 29.27 -6.97 3.38
CA GLU A 89 28.66 -7.13 4.69
C GLU A 89 28.54 -8.61 5.04
N LEU A 90 29.09 -9.00 6.20
CA LEU A 90 28.70 -10.22 6.88
C LEU A 90 27.53 -9.89 7.82
N LEU A 91 26.34 -10.33 7.47
CA LEU A 91 25.12 -10.17 8.26
C LEU A 91 24.84 -11.48 9.01
N THR A 92 24.86 -11.45 10.33
CA THR A 92 24.75 -12.67 11.15
C THR A 92 23.87 -12.51 12.37
N THR A 93 23.16 -13.57 12.74
CA THR A 93 22.43 -13.64 14.02
C THR A 93 23.36 -13.82 15.22
N SER A 94 24.64 -14.14 15.00
CA SER A 94 25.64 -14.22 16.07
C SER A 94 25.98 -12.85 16.64
N GLU A 95 26.21 -12.79 17.95
CA GLU A 95 26.68 -11.58 18.62
C GLU A 95 28.20 -11.46 18.44
N ILE A 96 28.71 -10.22 18.38
CA ILE A 96 30.15 -10.00 18.30
C ILE A 96 30.73 -10.13 19.70
N ASP A 97 31.68 -11.06 19.88
CA ASP A 97 32.39 -11.19 21.15
C ASP A 97 33.28 -9.95 21.35
N SER A 98 33.09 -9.24 22.46
CA SER A 98 33.87 -8.05 22.81
C SER A 98 35.37 -8.31 22.98
N SER A 99 35.76 -9.57 23.23
CA SER A 99 37.15 -10.00 23.32
C SER A 99 37.75 -10.43 21.98
N SER A 100 36.93 -10.55 20.93
CA SER A 100 37.38 -10.99 19.61
C SER A 100 38.04 -9.88 18.78
N ILE A 101 38.73 -10.27 17.73
CA ILE A 101 39.26 -9.35 16.72
C ILE A 101 38.18 -8.51 16.03
N PHE A 102 36.93 -8.97 16.06
CA PHE A 102 35.79 -8.29 15.42
C PHE A 102 35.19 -7.18 16.28
N PHE A 103 35.61 -7.05 17.54
CA PHE A 103 35.21 -5.91 18.35
C PHE A 103 35.70 -4.61 17.70
N ASN A 104 34.74 -3.69 17.48
CA ASN A 104 34.93 -2.42 16.78
C ASN A 104 35.44 -2.55 15.33
N TRP A 105 35.23 -3.71 14.67
CA TRP A 105 35.72 -4.02 13.32
C TRP A 105 35.37 -2.96 12.28
N ASN A 106 34.14 -2.46 12.31
CA ASN A 106 33.64 -1.52 11.31
C ASN A 106 34.29 -0.13 11.40
N ASN A 107 34.99 0.17 12.50
CA ASN A 107 35.54 1.50 12.79
C ASN A 107 37.07 1.54 12.75
N ILE A 108 37.73 0.45 12.34
CA ILE A 108 39.18 0.38 12.20
C ILE A 108 39.60 0.37 10.74
N SER A 109 40.85 0.80 10.45
CA SER A 109 41.37 0.85 9.09
C SER A 109 41.59 -0.55 8.52
N LYS A 110 41.70 -0.63 7.18
CA LYS A 110 42.00 -1.89 6.47
C LYS A 110 43.33 -2.51 6.89
N GLU A 111 44.33 -1.68 7.20
CA GLU A 111 45.64 -2.13 7.71
C GLU A 111 45.49 -2.74 9.10
N SER A 112 44.77 -2.09 10.02
CA SER A 112 44.48 -2.66 11.35
C SER A 112 43.62 -3.92 11.27
N LYS A 113 42.67 -4.01 10.33
CA LYS A 113 41.91 -5.25 10.07
C LYS A 113 42.86 -6.39 9.66
N LEU A 114 43.82 -6.10 8.78
CA LEU A 114 44.78 -7.09 8.31
C LEU A 114 45.73 -7.54 9.42
N GLU A 115 46.26 -6.61 10.22
CA GLU A 115 47.11 -6.93 11.39
C GLU A 115 46.38 -7.88 12.35
N LYS A 116 45.10 -7.61 12.64
CA LYS A 116 44.28 -8.48 13.48
C LYS A 116 44.07 -9.86 12.86
N ILE A 117 43.80 -9.94 11.55
CA ILE A 117 43.65 -11.21 10.82
C ILE A 117 44.93 -12.05 10.91
N ILE A 118 46.10 -11.45 10.67
CA ILE A 118 47.40 -12.14 10.69
C ILE A 118 47.75 -12.65 12.10
N ALA A 119 47.29 -11.96 13.15
CA ALA A 119 47.53 -12.35 14.52
C ALA A 119 46.68 -13.57 14.98
N VAL A 120 45.66 -13.98 14.22
CA VAL A 120 44.78 -15.09 14.61
C VAL A 120 45.54 -16.42 14.57
N LYS A 121 45.44 -17.18 15.66
CA LYS A 121 45.95 -18.54 15.72
C LYS A 121 45.05 -19.49 14.94
N SER A 122 45.49 -19.82 13.72
CA SER A 122 44.83 -20.80 12.85
C SER A 122 44.63 -22.16 13.53
N ASN A 123 43.49 -22.79 13.27
CA ASN A 123 43.13 -24.13 13.76
C ASN A 123 42.62 -25.00 12.60
N LYS A 124 42.36 -26.28 12.86
CA LYS A 124 41.92 -27.23 11.81
C LYS A 124 40.62 -26.82 11.11
N THR A 125 39.77 -26.03 11.76
CA THR A 125 38.48 -25.58 11.20
C THR A 125 38.67 -24.47 10.17
N ILE A 126 39.61 -23.54 10.41
CA ILE A 126 39.80 -22.36 9.58
C ILE A 126 41.02 -22.41 8.67
N SER A 127 41.97 -23.32 8.89
CA SER A 127 43.30 -23.29 8.25
C SER A 127 43.25 -23.19 6.73
N LYS A 128 42.37 -23.95 6.06
CA LYS A 128 42.20 -23.88 4.61
C LYS A 128 41.88 -22.45 4.13
N TYR A 129 40.96 -21.78 4.80
CA TYR A 129 40.49 -20.43 4.42
C TYR A 129 41.51 -19.37 4.81
N TYR A 130 42.07 -19.50 6.01
CA TYR A 130 43.13 -18.65 6.54
C TYR A 130 44.35 -18.63 5.61
N ASP A 131 44.87 -19.79 5.25
CA ASP A 131 46.06 -19.93 4.41
C ASP A 131 45.80 -19.38 3.00
N PHE A 132 44.60 -19.59 2.45
CA PHE A 132 44.24 -19.02 1.15
C PHE A 132 44.22 -17.49 1.19
N VAL A 133 43.54 -16.91 2.18
CA VAL A 133 43.41 -15.45 2.32
C VAL A 133 44.79 -14.79 2.49
N LEU A 134 45.67 -15.35 3.32
CA LEU A 134 46.99 -14.74 3.57
C LEU A 134 47.99 -14.91 2.42
N ASN A 135 47.82 -15.93 1.57
CA ASN A 135 48.66 -16.13 0.39
C ASN A 135 48.12 -15.41 -0.85
N HIS A 136 46.96 -14.76 -0.76
CA HIS A 136 46.37 -14.01 -1.87
C HIS A 136 47.08 -12.65 -2.08
N ASP A 137 46.79 -12.00 -3.20
CA ASP A 137 47.32 -10.66 -3.47
C ASP A 137 46.95 -9.67 -2.36
N HIS A 138 47.97 -9.05 -1.79
CA HIS A 138 47.83 -8.19 -0.62
C HIS A 138 47.06 -6.90 -0.93
N SER A 139 47.17 -6.39 -2.16
CA SER A 139 46.46 -5.17 -2.59
C SER A 139 44.97 -5.44 -2.79
N GLU A 140 44.62 -6.59 -3.37
CA GLU A 140 43.23 -7.06 -3.51
C GLU A 140 42.60 -7.31 -2.13
N LEU A 141 43.33 -7.98 -1.22
CA LEU A 141 42.86 -8.22 0.14
C LEU A 141 42.61 -6.91 0.90
N LEU A 142 43.53 -5.96 0.88
CA LEU A 142 43.33 -4.65 1.52
C LEU A 142 42.13 -3.90 0.93
N SER A 143 41.94 -3.99 -0.39
CA SER A 143 40.76 -3.40 -1.06
C SER A 143 39.45 -4.01 -0.57
N ILE A 144 39.42 -5.32 -0.28
CA ILE A 144 38.24 -5.98 0.32
C ILE A 144 38.05 -5.54 1.77
N LEU A 145 39.11 -5.57 2.58
CA LEU A 145 39.05 -5.23 4.01
C LEU A 145 38.61 -3.78 4.25
N GLU A 146 38.94 -2.87 3.34
CA GLU A 146 38.46 -1.49 3.34
C GLU A 146 36.92 -1.42 3.32
N LYS A 147 36.30 -2.27 2.50
CA LYS A 147 34.86 -2.29 2.24
C LYS A 147 34.10 -3.26 3.13
N PHE A 148 34.80 -4.14 3.85
CA PHE A 148 34.19 -5.25 4.58
C PHE A 148 33.74 -4.88 5.99
N THR A 149 32.45 -5.04 6.23
CA THR A 149 31.74 -4.73 7.48
C THR A 149 31.05 -5.97 8.05
N ILE A 150 30.81 -5.98 9.36
CA ILE A 150 30.11 -7.04 10.07
C ILE A 150 28.92 -6.42 10.79
N THR A 151 27.73 -6.97 10.53
CA THR A 151 26.48 -6.61 11.20
C THR A 151 26.01 -7.85 11.96
N GLY A 152 26.35 -7.90 13.25
CA GLY A 152 25.97 -8.98 14.16
C GLY A 152 24.61 -8.77 14.81
N SER A 153 24.26 -9.69 15.70
CA SER A 153 23.08 -9.63 16.57
C SER A 153 21.76 -9.43 15.81
N GLN A 154 21.67 -9.97 14.59
CA GLN A 154 20.45 -9.87 13.80
C GLN A 154 19.31 -10.68 14.43
N PRO A 155 18.05 -10.25 14.21
CA PRO A 155 16.88 -10.99 14.69
C PRO A 155 16.89 -12.43 14.18
N SER A 156 16.42 -13.35 14.99
CA SER A 156 16.08 -14.71 14.54
C SER A 156 15.03 -14.68 13.44
N ILE A 157 14.81 -15.80 12.75
CA ILE A 157 13.82 -15.87 11.67
C ILE A 157 12.41 -15.48 12.12
N ASP A 158 11.97 -15.92 13.29
CA ASP A 158 10.64 -15.60 13.82
C ASP A 158 10.53 -14.11 14.18
N GLU A 159 11.56 -13.56 14.84
CA GLU A 159 11.62 -12.13 15.16
C GLU A 159 11.62 -11.26 13.89
N LYS A 160 12.37 -11.68 12.85
CA LYS A 160 12.44 -10.98 11.56
C LYS A 160 11.11 -11.03 10.80
N TYR A 161 10.43 -12.17 10.87
CA TYR A 161 9.11 -12.33 10.28
C TYR A 161 8.09 -11.38 10.91
N GLU A 162 8.06 -11.27 12.24
CA GLU A 162 7.18 -10.35 12.96
C GLU A 162 7.56 -8.87 12.76
N GLU A 163 8.86 -8.55 12.68
CA GLU A 163 9.34 -7.21 12.33
C GLU A 163 8.79 -6.75 10.97
N LEU A 164 8.84 -7.64 9.96
CA LEU A 164 8.37 -7.34 8.61
C LEU A 164 6.85 -7.12 8.52
N LYS A 165 6.05 -7.79 9.36
CA LYS A 165 4.60 -7.53 9.43
C LYS A 165 4.28 -6.08 9.79
N SER A 166 5.16 -5.45 10.57
CA SER A 166 5.01 -4.07 11.05
C SER A 166 5.65 -3.04 10.11
N HIS A 167 6.18 -3.48 8.95
CA HIS A 167 6.82 -2.58 8.01
C HIS A 167 5.83 -1.53 7.47
N ALA A 168 6.29 -0.29 7.28
CA ALA A 168 5.44 0.84 6.87
C ALA A 168 4.65 0.56 5.57
N SER A 169 5.24 -0.20 4.65
CA SER A 169 4.59 -0.62 3.39
C SER A 169 3.34 -1.50 3.58
N PHE A 170 3.14 -2.08 4.77
CA PHE A 170 2.02 -2.97 5.07
C PHE A 170 0.92 -2.27 5.89
N LEU A 171 1.07 -1.00 6.25
CA LEU A 171 0.13 -0.26 7.11
C LEU A 171 -1.31 -0.23 6.60
N THR A 172 -1.52 -0.33 5.28
CA THR A 172 -2.85 -0.33 4.68
C THR A 172 -3.50 -1.72 4.63
N ILE A 173 -2.74 -2.78 4.95
CA ILE A 173 -3.23 -4.16 4.96
C ILE A 173 -3.85 -4.44 6.33
N PRO A 174 -5.12 -4.87 6.42
CA PRO A 174 -5.72 -5.22 7.70
C PRO A 174 -4.94 -6.34 8.41
N ASP A 175 -4.75 -6.25 9.73
CA ASP A 175 -3.95 -7.18 10.54
C ASP A 175 -4.26 -8.67 10.26
N LEU A 176 -5.54 -9.02 10.12
CA LEU A 176 -5.99 -10.39 9.82
C LEU A 176 -5.46 -10.94 8.48
N HIS A 177 -5.04 -10.07 7.57
CA HIS A 177 -4.60 -10.41 6.22
C HIS A 177 -3.09 -10.22 6.00
N VAL A 178 -2.35 -9.65 6.98
CA VAL A 178 -0.92 -9.36 6.82
C VAL A 178 -0.10 -10.62 6.52
N ASP A 179 -0.35 -11.75 7.22
CA ASP A 179 0.31 -13.02 6.92
C ASP A 179 0.04 -13.48 5.48
N SER A 180 -1.22 -13.46 5.05
CA SER A 180 -1.58 -13.86 3.68
C SER A 180 -0.94 -12.97 2.62
N PHE A 181 -0.89 -11.66 2.88
CA PHE A 181 -0.24 -10.70 2.01
C PHE A 181 1.27 -10.93 1.93
N MET A 182 1.94 -11.10 3.08
CA MET A 182 3.37 -11.35 3.13
C MET A 182 3.76 -12.68 2.46
N HIS A 183 2.95 -13.73 2.61
CA HIS A 183 3.15 -14.98 1.87
C HIS A 183 3.10 -14.80 0.35
N LYS A 184 2.21 -13.94 -0.17
CA LYS A 184 2.17 -13.61 -1.61
C LYS A 184 3.45 -12.88 -2.03
N MET A 185 3.94 -11.93 -1.22
CA MET A 185 5.18 -11.22 -1.51
C MET A 185 6.40 -12.16 -1.54
N LEU A 186 6.52 -13.07 -0.57
CA LEU A 186 7.57 -14.09 -0.53
C LEU A 186 7.45 -15.10 -1.69
N GLY A 187 6.22 -15.43 -2.07
CA GLY A 187 5.92 -16.24 -3.25
C GLY A 187 6.43 -15.58 -4.53
N TYR A 188 6.16 -14.29 -4.72
CA TYR A 188 6.66 -13.52 -5.85
C TYR A 188 8.20 -13.50 -5.91
N ILE A 189 8.86 -13.25 -4.78
CA ILE A 189 10.33 -13.31 -4.66
C ILE A 189 10.85 -14.67 -5.13
N SER A 190 10.22 -15.77 -4.69
CA SER A 190 10.61 -17.13 -5.06
C SER A 190 10.37 -17.42 -6.54
N MET A 191 9.28 -16.92 -7.13
CA MET A 191 8.98 -17.11 -8.55
C MET A 191 10.01 -16.45 -9.46
N LYS A 192 10.63 -15.34 -9.04
CA LYS A 192 11.68 -14.68 -9.82
C LYS A 192 12.93 -15.54 -10.04
N ALA A 193 13.21 -16.49 -9.14
CA ALA A 193 14.26 -17.49 -9.35
C ALA A 193 13.93 -18.46 -10.48
N ILE A 194 12.64 -18.74 -10.70
CA ILE A 194 12.16 -19.65 -11.75
C ILE A 194 12.16 -18.93 -13.10
N ASP A 195 11.75 -17.67 -13.13
CA ASP A 195 11.76 -16.83 -14.33
C ASP A 195 13.16 -16.73 -14.94
N ASN A 196 14.20 -16.71 -14.11
CA ASN A 196 15.59 -16.65 -14.53
C ASN A 196 16.49 -17.48 -13.61
N MET A 197 16.66 -18.76 -13.98
CA MET A 197 17.40 -19.75 -13.19
C MET A 197 18.89 -19.45 -12.99
N ASP A 198 19.49 -18.64 -13.87
CA ASP A 198 20.91 -18.28 -13.77
C ASP A 198 21.13 -16.95 -13.04
N ARG A 199 20.08 -16.11 -12.91
CA ARG A 199 20.15 -14.75 -12.38
C ARG A 199 18.89 -14.38 -11.62
N TRP A 200 18.82 -14.80 -10.37
CA TRP A 200 17.72 -14.45 -9.48
C TRP A 200 17.82 -12.98 -9.07
N HIS A 201 16.95 -12.15 -9.64
CA HIS A 201 16.88 -10.72 -9.35
C HIS A 201 15.45 -10.23 -9.32
N ILE A 202 15.26 -9.08 -8.68
CA ILE A 202 13.98 -8.41 -8.51
C ILE A 202 14.19 -6.93 -8.80
N GLU A 203 13.48 -6.42 -9.79
CA GLU A 203 13.43 -4.98 -10.05
C GLU A 203 12.42 -4.32 -9.11
N ARG A 204 12.85 -3.25 -8.43
CA ARG A 204 12.03 -2.56 -7.44
C ARG A 204 10.69 -2.05 -7.99
N ASN A 205 10.68 -1.60 -9.24
CA ASN A 205 9.48 -1.06 -9.89
C ASN A 205 8.45 -2.16 -10.16
N ASP A 206 8.92 -3.33 -10.59
CA ASP A 206 8.07 -4.51 -10.81
C ASP A 206 7.51 -5.04 -9.49
N PHE A 207 8.37 -5.15 -8.48
CA PHE A 207 7.96 -5.53 -7.13
C PHE A 207 6.88 -4.59 -6.58
N LYS A 208 7.02 -3.27 -6.79
CA LYS A 208 6.03 -2.25 -6.38
C LYS A 208 4.65 -2.54 -7.00
N ARG A 209 4.63 -2.76 -8.32
CA ARG A 209 3.40 -2.98 -9.07
C ARG A 209 2.68 -4.26 -8.63
N GLU A 210 3.43 -5.33 -8.38
CA GLU A 210 2.86 -6.59 -7.89
C GLU A 210 2.38 -6.46 -6.44
N MET A 211 3.12 -5.74 -5.59
CA MET A 211 2.70 -5.42 -4.23
C MET A 211 1.34 -4.69 -4.22
N GLU A 212 1.19 -3.65 -5.05
CA GLU A 212 -0.07 -2.91 -5.22
C GLU A 212 -1.19 -3.84 -5.72
N GLY A 213 -0.90 -4.69 -6.71
CA GLY A 213 -1.84 -5.67 -7.24
C GLY A 213 -2.34 -6.66 -6.20
N PHE A 214 -1.44 -7.24 -5.40
CA PHE A 214 -1.80 -8.15 -4.31
C PHE A 214 -2.57 -7.46 -3.19
N ALA A 215 -2.27 -6.20 -2.94
CA ALA A 215 -2.89 -5.41 -1.88
C ALA A 215 -4.36 -5.08 -2.18
N LYS A 216 -4.73 -4.85 -3.44
CA LYS A 216 -6.10 -4.49 -3.86
C LYS A 216 -7.18 -5.40 -3.27
N VAL A 217 -6.97 -6.71 -3.29
CA VAL A 217 -7.95 -7.70 -2.78
C VAL A 217 -8.20 -7.56 -1.27
N PHE A 218 -7.25 -6.97 -0.53
CA PHE A 218 -7.33 -6.78 0.91
C PHE A 218 -7.76 -5.36 1.30
N ILE A 219 -7.54 -4.39 0.43
CA ILE A 219 -7.79 -2.96 0.66
C ILE A 219 -9.18 -2.52 0.16
N ASP A 220 -9.84 -3.33 -0.67
CA ASP A 220 -11.10 -2.96 -1.29
C ASP A 220 -12.32 -3.21 -0.37
N LYS A 221 -12.74 -2.16 0.34
CA LYS A 221 -14.12 -2.03 0.83
C LYS A 221 -14.57 -0.59 0.61
N ASP A 222 -15.58 -0.41 -0.24
CA ASP A 222 -16.37 0.82 -0.29
C ASP A 222 -16.79 1.24 1.12
N TYR A 223 -16.79 2.55 1.39
CA TYR A 223 -17.22 3.05 2.69
C TYR A 223 -18.73 2.80 2.89
N PRO A 224 -19.17 2.35 4.09
CA PRO A 224 -20.58 2.18 4.35
C PRO A 224 -21.31 3.52 4.26
N PHE A 225 -22.41 3.55 3.51
CA PHE A 225 -23.21 4.77 3.41
C PHE A 225 -23.82 5.13 4.79
N PRO A 226 -23.65 6.37 5.30
CA PRO A 226 -24.14 6.72 6.62
C PRO A 226 -25.66 6.92 6.59
N LEU A 227 -26.39 5.91 7.08
CA LEU A 227 -27.83 5.99 7.26
C LEU A 227 -28.21 7.07 8.30
N VAL A 228 -29.09 7.99 7.89
CA VAL A 228 -29.68 9.02 8.73
C VAL A 228 -31.16 8.70 8.86
N ALA A 229 -31.67 8.50 10.08
CA ALA A 229 -33.08 8.22 10.31
C ALA A 229 -33.92 9.51 10.22
N LYS A 230 -35.21 9.39 9.88
CA LYS A 230 -36.11 10.56 9.79
C LYS A 230 -36.25 11.34 11.11
N ARG A 231 -36.02 10.69 12.24
CA ARG A 231 -36.03 11.31 13.59
C ARG A 231 -34.76 12.11 13.90
N ASP A 232 -33.68 11.91 13.13
CA ASP A 232 -32.37 12.52 13.39
C ASP A 232 -32.22 13.88 12.68
N VAL A 233 -33.25 14.36 11.99
CA VAL A 233 -33.24 15.66 11.29
C VAL A 233 -34.19 16.64 11.96
N ASN A 234 -33.69 17.85 12.24
CA ASN A 234 -34.45 18.92 12.88
C ASN A 234 -35.21 19.73 11.82
N ARG A 235 -36.51 19.94 12.04
CA ARG A 235 -37.42 20.66 11.13
C ARG A 235 -37.72 22.09 11.57
N SER A 236 -37.10 22.60 12.64
CA SER A 236 -37.45 23.88 13.24
C SER A 236 -37.17 25.12 12.37
N ASN A 237 -36.27 25.02 11.37
CA ASN A 237 -35.80 26.16 10.55
C ASN A 237 -36.04 25.97 9.04
N VAL A 238 -37.08 25.22 8.69
CA VAL A 238 -37.30 24.74 7.31
C VAL A 238 -37.84 25.82 6.37
N SER A 239 -38.37 26.93 6.86
CA SER A 239 -39.07 27.95 6.07
C SER A 239 -38.22 28.76 5.08
N ASN A 240 -36.92 28.50 4.98
CA ASN A 240 -35.98 29.36 4.24
C ASN A 240 -35.34 28.70 3.01
N PHE A 241 -35.71 27.46 2.66
CA PHE A 241 -35.14 26.79 1.49
C PHE A 241 -35.90 27.14 0.20
N HIS A 242 -35.17 27.51 -0.83
CA HIS A 242 -35.71 27.93 -2.12
C HIS A 242 -36.50 26.81 -2.81
N PHE A 243 -36.05 25.56 -2.70
CA PHE A 243 -36.77 24.45 -3.30
C PHE A 243 -38.20 24.31 -2.74
N ILE A 244 -38.45 24.67 -1.48
CA ILE A 244 -39.80 24.62 -0.88
C ILE A 244 -40.72 25.63 -1.54
N ASP A 245 -40.22 26.83 -1.85
CA ASP A 245 -40.99 27.84 -2.57
C ASP A 245 -41.33 27.36 -3.99
N GLU A 246 -40.42 26.65 -4.66
CA GLU A 246 -40.73 26.03 -5.94
C GLU A 246 -41.82 24.96 -5.83
N LEU A 247 -41.71 24.04 -4.86
CA LEU A 247 -42.70 22.98 -4.65
C LEU A 247 -44.11 23.55 -4.40
N LYS A 248 -44.20 24.68 -3.66
CA LYS A 248 -45.46 25.39 -3.45
C LYS A 248 -45.99 26.04 -4.73
N LYS A 249 -45.12 26.65 -5.56
CA LYS A 249 -45.51 27.26 -6.84
C LYS A 249 -46.04 26.24 -7.85
N ILE A 250 -45.52 25.01 -7.81
CA ILE A 250 -46.04 23.91 -8.63
C ILE A 250 -47.22 23.19 -7.97
N ASP A 251 -47.81 23.74 -6.90
CA ASP A 251 -49.04 23.26 -6.25
C ASP A 251 -48.96 21.79 -5.77
N LEU A 252 -47.85 21.41 -5.14
CA LEU A 252 -47.72 20.12 -4.47
C LEU A 252 -48.31 20.16 -3.05
N ASP A 253 -48.85 19.04 -2.60
CA ASP A 253 -49.44 18.93 -1.27
C ASP A 253 -48.38 18.99 -0.16
N ASP A 254 -48.82 19.43 1.02
CA ASP A 254 -47.96 19.60 2.19
C ASP A 254 -47.28 18.30 2.62
N THR A 255 -47.86 17.12 2.34
CA THR A 255 -47.25 15.84 2.73
C THR A 255 -46.05 15.53 1.85
N ILE A 256 -46.15 15.75 0.55
CA ILE A 256 -45.03 15.64 -0.39
C ILE A 256 -43.94 16.65 -0.05
N VAL A 257 -44.31 17.91 0.22
CA VAL A 257 -43.35 18.96 0.61
C VAL A 257 -42.61 18.57 1.89
N ASN A 258 -43.32 18.09 2.91
CA ASN A 258 -42.70 17.61 4.15
C ASN A 258 -41.75 16.42 3.93
N ASN A 259 -42.08 15.50 3.03
CA ASN A 259 -41.18 14.38 2.70
C ASN A 259 -39.93 14.87 1.98
N ALA A 260 -40.06 15.82 1.04
CA ALA A 260 -38.94 16.45 0.35
C ALA A 260 -37.96 17.12 1.34
N ILE A 261 -38.49 17.89 2.29
CA ILE A 261 -37.71 18.50 3.37
C ILE A 261 -36.92 17.46 4.15
N VAL A 262 -37.57 16.35 4.51
CA VAL A 262 -36.92 15.28 5.29
C VAL A 262 -35.82 14.63 4.47
N ASP A 263 -36.04 14.32 3.21
CA ASP A 263 -35.03 13.68 2.35
C ASP A 263 -33.85 14.64 2.09
N PHE A 264 -34.10 15.93 1.85
CA PHE A 264 -33.08 16.99 1.75
C PHE A 264 -32.18 17.04 2.99
N LEU A 265 -32.78 17.22 4.18
CA LEU A 265 -32.00 17.33 5.43
C LEU A 265 -31.21 16.06 5.73
N ARG A 266 -31.75 14.89 5.39
CA ARG A 266 -31.06 13.61 5.56
C ARG A 266 -29.89 13.50 4.59
N ALA A 267 -30.06 13.93 3.34
CA ALA A 267 -28.98 13.94 2.36
C ALA A 267 -27.84 14.87 2.78
N GLU A 268 -28.13 16.11 3.19
CA GLU A 268 -27.12 17.05 3.70
C GLU A 268 -26.36 16.47 4.90
N ARG A 269 -27.07 15.84 5.84
CA ARG A 269 -26.45 15.21 7.00
C ARG A 269 -25.60 13.99 6.63
N SER A 270 -26.00 13.20 5.63
CA SER A 270 -25.20 12.10 5.10
C SER A 270 -23.92 12.62 4.43
N THR A 271 -24.01 13.66 3.60
CA THR A 271 -22.85 14.33 2.98
C THR A 271 -21.85 14.79 4.04
N LEU A 272 -22.32 15.50 5.07
CA LEU A 272 -21.45 15.95 6.17
C LEU A 272 -20.81 14.79 6.93
N LYS A 273 -21.53 13.69 7.15
CA LYS A 273 -20.98 12.48 7.80
C LYS A 273 -19.89 11.83 6.95
N ILE A 274 -20.09 11.74 5.62
CA ILE A 274 -19.10 11.21 4.68
C ILE A 274 -17.84 12.08 4.73
N LEU A 275 -17.97 13.39 4.53
CA LEU A 275 -16.82 14.30 4.49
C LEU A 275 -16.08 14.42 5.82
N LYS A 276 -16.78 14.29 6.95
CA LYS A 276 -16.16 14.31 8.28
C LYS A 276 -15.25 13.09 8.51
N LEU A 277 -15.60 11.94 7.93
CA LEU A 277 -14.85 10.69 8.08
C LEU A 277 -13.82 10.51 6.95
N HIS A 278 -14.15 10.97 5.74
CA HIS A 278 -13.40 10.74 4.51
C HIS A 278 -13.42 12.01 3.65
N THR A 279 -12.53 12.96 3.97
CA THR A 279 -12.44 14.23 3.24
C THR A 279 -12.06 14.05 1.76
N SER A 280 -11.39 12.96 1.42
CA SER A 280 -11.07 12.56 0.04
C SER A 280 -12.29 12.22 -0.83
N MET A 281 -13.50 12.13 -0.25
CA MET A 281 -14.73 11.88 -1.00
C MET A 281 -15.36 13.15 -1.59
N ALA A 282 -14.76 14.33 -1.41
CA ALA A 282 -15.31 15.60 -1.90
C ALA A 282 -15.57 15.56 -3.42
N ASP A 283 -14.54 15.24 -4.20
CA ASP A 283 -14.64 15.20 -5.67
C ASP A 283 -15.68 14.19 -6.13
N ASN A 284 -15.72 12.99 -5.54
CA ASN A 284 -16.71 11.95 -5.89
C ASN A 284 -18.16 12.37 -5.59
N LEU A 285 -18.37 13.22 -4.58
CA LEU A 285 -19.70 13.74 -4.23
C LEU A 285 -20.11 14.90 -5.16
N GLU A 286 -19.15 15.70 -5.60
CA GLU A 286 -19.35 16.75 -6.61
C GLU A 286 -19.66 16.12 -7.98
N ASP A 287 -18.89 15.14 -8.42
CA ASP A 287 -19.13 14.35 -9.64
C ASP A 287 -20.53 13.71 -9.64
N PHE A 288 -21.00 13.24 -8.48
CA PHE A 288 -22.35 12.70 -8.32
C PHE A 288 -23.43 13.77 -8.57
N ASP A 289 -23.27 14.97 -7.99
CA ASP A 289 -24.19 16.08 -8.17
C ASP A 289 -24.20 16.59 -9.61
N ASP A 290 -23.04 16.69 -10.26
CA ASP A 290 -22.90 17.11 -11.66
C ASP A 290 -23.61 16.14 -12.59
N THR A 291 -23.32 14.84 -12.44
CA THR A 291 -23.98 13.79 -13.22
C THR A 291 -25.49 13.76 -12.96
N LEU A 292 -25.95 14.06 -11.75
CA LEU A 292 -27.37 14.18 -11.43
C LEU A 292 -27.99 15.42 -12.09
N SER A 293 -27.29 16.55 -12.11
CA SER A 293 -27.72 17.79 -12.75
C SER A 293 -27.90 17.63 -14.27
N GLU A 294 -27.01 16.87 -14.93
CA GLU A 294 -27.14 16.51 -16.34
C GLU A 294 -28.42 15.70 -16.60
N ASP A 295 -28.70 14.68 -15.80
CA ASP A 295 -29.94 13.88 -15.91
C ASP A 295 -31.18 14.77 -15.73
N LEU A 296 -31.19 15.64 -14.71
CA LEU A 296 -32.30 16.55 -14.46
C LEU A 296 -32.55 17.47 -15.66
N SER A 297 -31.47 17.98 -16.27
CA SER A 297 -31.52 18.82 -17.47
C SER A 297 -32.13 18.07 -18.66
N LEU A 298 -31.79 16.80 -18.86
CA LEU A 298 -32.38 15.95 -19.90
C LEU A 298 -33.88 15.73 -19.68
N VAL A 299 -34.30 15.45 -18.43
CA VAL A 299 -35.72 15.31 -18.10
C VAL A 299 -36.46 16.63 -18.35
N LYS A 300 -35.87 17.77 -17.95
CA LYS A 300 -36.48 19.09 -18.20
C LYS A 300 -36.58 19.41 -19.68
N LEU A 301 -35.57 19.06 -20.49
CA LEU A 301 -35.60 19.22 -21.94
C LEU A 301 -36.77 18.44 -22.56
N LYS A 302 -36.94 17.17 -22.16
CA LYS A 302 -38.06 16.32 -22.61
C LYS A 302 -39.41 17.01 -22.40
N HIS A 303 -39.67 17.55 -21.21
CA HIS A 303 -40.93 18.27 -20.91
C HIS A 303 -41.02 19.65 -21.58
N SER A 304 -39.90 20.37 -21.74
CA SER A 304 -39.88 21.67 -22.43
C SER A 304 -40.33 21.57 -23.89
N THR A 305 -39.95 20.49 -24.59
CA THR A 305 -40.36 20.28 -25.99
C THR A 305 -41.88 20.12 -26.13
N ILE A 306 -42.55 19.55 -25.13
CA ILE A 306 -44.01 19.38 -25.10
C ILE A 306 -44.69 20.75 -24.98
N ILE A 307 -44.27 21.57 -24.01
CA ILE A 307 -44.82 22.90 -23.77
C ILE A 307 -44.66 23.81 -25.00
N SER A 308 -43.50 23.78 -25.66
CA SER A 308 -43.21 24.61 -26.84
C SER A 308 -44.12 24.33 -28.04
N ARG A 309 -44.69 23.12 -28.15
CA ARG A 309 -45.54 22.71 -29.27
C ARG A 309 -47.00 23.07 -29.07
N GLU A 310 -47.46 23.19 -27.83
CA GLU A 310 -48.89 23.12 -27.50
C GLU A 310 -49.55 24.45 -27.08
N LYS A 311 -48.81 25.57 -26.97
CA LYS A 311 -49.32 26.86 -26.45
C LYS A 311 -50.23 26.65 -25.22
N GLN A 312 -49.66 25.97 -24.23
CA GLN A 312 -50.38 25.50 -23.06
C GLN A 312 -50.89 26.65 -22.17
N LYS A 313 -52.01 26.43 -21.49
CA LYS A 313 -52.52 27.33 -20.44
C LYS A 313 -51.72 27.17 -19.15
N GLU A 314 -51.79 28.15 -18.26
CA GLU A 314 -51.11 28.15 -16.95
C GLU A 314 -51.34 26.85 -16.14
N LEU A 315 -52.57 26.34 -16.11
CA LEU A 315 -52.91 25.08 -15.43
C LEU A 315 -52.20 23.84 -16.04
N GLU A 316 -51.98 23.85 -17.36
CA GLU A 316 -51.28 22.78 -18.06
C GLU A 316 -49.76 22.85 -17.84
N ILE A 317 -49.21 24.07 -17.72
CA ILE A 317 -47.81 24.29 -17.34
C ILE A 317 -47.55 23.74 -15.93
N ILE A 318 -48.41 24.07 -14.96
CA ILE A 318 -48.32 23.54 -13.58
C ILE A 318 -48.41 22.01 -13.59
N SER A 319 -49.35 21.44 -14.35
CA SER A 319 -49.47 19.98 -14.50
C SER A 319 -48.18 19.35 -15.05
N THR A 320 -47.56 19.98 -16.05
CA THR A 320 -46.30 19.51 -16.64
C THR A 320 -45.13 19.64 -15.66
N SER A 321 -45.05 20.72 -14.88
CA SER A 321 -44.07 20.87 -13.79
C SER A 321 -44.23 19.80 -12.71
N LYS A 322 -45.46 19.42 -12.32
CA LYS A 322 -45.70 18.29 -11.39
C LYS A 322 -45.21 16.95 -11.95
N LYS A 323 -45.39 16.72 -13.26
CA LYS A 323 -44.88 15.52 -13.95
C LYS A 323 -43.34 15.51 -13.99
N LEU A 324 -42.72 16.64 -14.33
CA LEU A 324 -41.27 16.81 -14.28
C LEU A 324 -40.72 16.46 -12.89
N TYR A 325 -41.30 17.06 -11.83
CA TYR A 325 -40.90 16.78 -10.45
C TYR A 325 -40.93 15.28 -10.12
N SER A 326 -42.05 14.61 -10.47
CA SER A 326 -42.22 13.19 -10.20
C SER A 326 -41.23 12.33 -10.98
N GLU A 327 -40.98 12.65 -12.26
CA GLU A 327 -40.01 11.93 -13.09
C GLU A 327 -38.57 12.10 -12.58
N CYS A 328 -38.20 13.30 -12.14
CA CYS A 328 -36.89 13.54 -11.49
C CYS A 328 -36.69 12.66 -10.26
N LEU A 329 -37.70 12.53 -9.39
CA LEU A 329 -37.61 11.70 -8.17
C LEU A 329 -37.63 10.19 -8.43
N LEU A 330 -38.01 9.77 -9.64
CA LEU A 330 -38.05 8.37 -10.09
C LEU A 330 -36.82 7.97 -10.91
N LEU A 331 -35.85 8.87 -11.08
CA LEU A 331 -34.55 8.52 -11.66
C LEU A 331 -33.92 7.37 -10.87
N ASN A 332 -33.28 6.44 -11.59
CA ASN A 332 -32.56 5.33 -10.96
C ASN A 332 -31.47 5.89 -10.03
N ASN A 333 -31.27 5.23 -8.88
CA ASN A 333 -30.21 5.63 -7.95
C ASN A 333 -28.86 5.49 -8.63
N LYS A 334 -28.13 6.61 -8.71
CA LYS A 334 -26.73 6.64 -9.13
C LYS A 334 -25.84 6.11 -8.01
N LYS A 335 -24.65 5.67 -8.39
CA LYS A 335 -23.60 5.26 -7.45
C LYS A 335 -22.69 6.44 -7.16
N ILE A 336 -22.18 6.50 -5.93
CA ILE A 336 -21.05 7.36 -5.58
C ILE A 336 -19.83 6.44 -5.57
N LEU A 337 -18.78 6.81 -6.31
CA LEU A 337 -17.56 6.02 -6.36
C LEU A 337 -16.91 5.94 -4.96
N GLY A 338 -16.55 4.74 -4.50
CA GLY A 338 -15.96 4.53 -3.17
C GLY A 338 -16.96 4.47 -2.02
N ILE A 339 -18.27 4.50 -2.28
CA ILE A 339 -19.32 4.35 -1.27
C ILE A 339 -20.23 3.18 -1.65
N GLN A 340 -20.61 2.39 -0.65
CA GLN A 340 -21.59 1.33 -0.79
C GLN A 340 -22.96 1.89 -1.22
N GLU A 341 -23.92 1.01 -1.45
CA GLU A 341 -25.26 1.39 -1.92
C GLU A 341 -25.87 2.57 -1.12
N ILE A 342 -26.20 3.65 -1.85
CA ILE A 342 -26.81 4.82 -1.25
C ILE A 342 -28.26 4.53 -0.86
N ALA A 343 -28.70 5.11 0.25
CA ALA A 343 -30.11 5.04 0.60
C ALA A 343 -30.93 5.94 -0.34
N GLY A 344 -32.11 5.47 -0.78
CA GLY A 344 -32.93 6.18 -1.78
C GLY A 344 -33.39 7.60 -1.40
N TYR A 345 -33.30 8.00 -0.12
CA TYR A 345 -33.54 9.40 0.28
C TYR A 345 -32.41 10.33 -0.15
N TYR A 346 -31.19 9.80 -0.33
CA TYR A 346 -30.00 10.60 -0.57
C TYR A 346 -30.11 11.33 -1.91
N GLN A 347 -30.30 10.58 -3.00
CA GLN A 347 -30.46 11.16 -4.34
C GLN A 347 -31.64 12.13 -4.39
N LYS A 348 -32.79 11.77 -3.80
CA LYS A 348 -33.96 12.66 -3.72
C LYS A 348 -33.59 13.97 -3.04
N GLY A 349 -32.94 13.91 -1.89
CA GLY A 349 -32.47 15.11 -1.19
C GLY A 349 -31.43 15.91 -1.98
N ARG A 350 -30.54 15.26 -2.75
CA ARG A 350 -29.59 15.95 -3.65
C ARG A 350 -30.31 16.67 -4.78
N ILE A 351 -31.38 16.11 -5.35
CA ILE A 351 -32.22 16.81 -6.33
C ILE A 351 -32.78 18.10 -5.73
N HIS A 352 -33.31 18.05 -4.50
CA HIS A 352 -33.78 19.25 -3.81
C HIS A 352 -32.64 20.24 -3.52
N SER A 353 -31.43 19.75 -3.23
CA SER A 353 -30.22 20.57 -3.02
C SER A 353 -29.80 21.33 -4.28
N ILE A 354 -29.79 20.68 -5.45
CA ILE A 354 -29.52 21.32 -6.74
C ILE A 354 -30.53 22.46 -7.01
N VAL A 355 -31.81 22.23 -6.72
CA VAL A 355 -32.82 23.30 -6.84
C VAL A 355 -32.59 24.40 -5.81
N ASP A 356 -32.25 24.07 -4.56
CA ASP A 356 -31.97 25.05 -3.52
C ASP A 356 -30.80 25.98 -3.89
N ARG A 357 -29.77 25.43 -4.55
CA ARG A 357 -28.64 26.17 -5.12
C ARG A 357 -28.98 26.95 -6.40
N LYS A 358 -30.22 26.85 -6.90
CA LYS A 358 -30.74 27.51 -8.12
C LYS A 358 -30.06 27.04 -9.41
N GLU A 359 -29.50 25.84 -9.41
CA GLU A 359 -28.90 25.20 -10.59
C GLU A 359 -29.99 24.54 -11.47
N PHE A 360 -31.14 24.21 -10.88
CA PHE A 360 -32.29 23.64 -11.57
C PHE A 360 -33.60 24.27 -11.08
N SER A 361 -34.66 24.18 -11.89
CA SER A 361 -36.00 24.61 -11.51
C SER A 361 -37.06 23.69 -12.10
N TRP A 362 -38.09 23.33 -11.34
CA TRP A 362 -39.24 22.57 -11.86
C TRP A 362 -40.23 23.46 -12.64
N LEU A 363 -40.14 24.77 -12.45
CA LEU A 363 -41.01 25.74 -13.10
C LEU A 363 -40.59 25.96 -14.55
N PHE A 364 -41.58 26.00 -15.43
CA PHE A 364 -41.43 26.53 -16.79
C PHE A 364 -41.96 27.96 -16.77
N SER A 365 -41.12 28.95 -17.03
CA SER A 365 -41.59 30.32 -17.18
C SER A 365 -42.27 30.47 -18.55
N GLU A 366 -43.48 31.05 -18.57
CA GLU A 366 -43.94 31.73 -19.78
C GLU A 366 -42.92 32.84 -20.07
N ASN A 367 -42.15 32.69 -21.15
CA ASN A 367 -41.44 33.83 -21.72
C ASN A 367 -42.52 34.81 -22.22
N LYS A 368 -42.96 35.72 -21.36
CA LYS A 368 -43.64 36.95 -21.77
C LYS A 368 -42.62 37.77 -22.57
N LYS A 369 -42.53 37.48 -23.86
CA LYS A 369 -42.00 38.42 -24.86
C LYS A 369 -43.11 39.34 -25.29
#